data_AF-A0A1U8MYX5-F1
#
_entry.id   AF-A0A1U8MYX5-F1
#
_cell.length_a   1.000
_cell.length_b   1.000
_cell.length_c   1.000
_cell.angle_alpha   90.00
_cell.angle_beta   90.00
_cell.angle_gamma   90.00
#
_symmetry.space_group_name_H-M   'P 1'
#
loop_
_entity.id
_entity.type
_entity.pdbx_description
1 polymer ?
#
loop_
_entity_poly.entity_id
_entity_poly.type
_entity_poly.pdbx_seq_one_letter_code
_entity_poly.pdbx_strand_id
1 'polypeptide(L)'
;MLDSVEANNFEALPLLSLNHVSLLCRSVWDSVRFYEDVFGFVSIKRPSSFKFNGAWLYNYGIGIHLIENPSIDDFDTIVEPRPINPKDNHISFQCTDVGLVMRRLQDMGM
;
A
#
# COMPACT_ATOMS: atom_id res chain seq x y z
N MET A 1 -35.19 15.61 6.49
CA MET A 1 -35.55 14.18 6.51
C MET A 1 -34.26 13.42 6.31
N LEU A 2 -33.83 12.66 7.32
CA LEU A 2 -32.73 11.71 7.18
C LEU A 2 -33.40 10.41 6.71
N ASP A 3 -33.15 10.03 5.47
CA ASP A 3 -33.62 8.75 4.93
C ASP A 3 -32.98 7.63 5.75
N SER A 4 -33.83 6.85 6.40
CA SER A 4 -33.43 5.67 7.16
C SER A 4 -32.86 4.63 6.20
N VAL A 5 -31.55 4.40 6.25
CA VAL A 5 -30.91 3.30 5.55
C VAL A 5 -31.46 2.00 6.14
N GLU A 6 -32.19 1.22 5.34
CA GLU A 6 -32.63 -0.12 5.72
C GLU A 6 -31.41 -0.94 6.12
N ALA A 7 -31.35 -1.32 7.40
CA ALA A 7 -30.28 -2.16 7.91
C ALA A 7 -30.43 -3.56 7.29
N ASN A 8 -29.44 -3.95 6.48
CA ASN A 8 -29.34 -5.33 6.01
C ASN A 8 -29.33 -6.28 7.20
N ASN A 9 -30.31 -7.19 7.23
CA ASN A 9 -30.58 -8.10 8.34
C ASN A 9 -29.63 -9.33 8.38
N PHE A 10 -28.44 -9.19 7.81
CA PHE A 10 -27.42 -10.23 7.78
C PHE A 10 -26.35 -9.91 8.83
N GLU A 11 -25.99 -10.91 9.65
CA GLU A 11 -24.85 -10.76 10.55
C GLU A 11 -23.58 -10.47 9.76
N ALA A 12 -22.77 -9.54 10.26
CA ALA A 12 -21.48 -9.22 9.66
C ALA A 12 -20.55 -10.45 9.69
N LEU A 13 -19.69 -10.56 8.67
CA LEU A 13 -18.67 -11.62 8.65
C LEU A 13 -17.73 -11.49 9.87
N PRO A 14 -17.29 -12.61 10.47
CA PRO A 14 -16.40 -12.60 11.64
C PRO A 14 -14.93 -12.31 11.24
N LEU A 15 -14.69 -11.15 10.62
CA LEU A 15 -13.37 -10.71 10.19
C LEU A 15 -12.61 -10.07 11.36
N LEU A 16 -11.29 -10.32 11.43
CA LEU A 16 -10.44 -9.77 12.50
C LEU A 16 -9.84 -8.42 12.11
N SER A 17 -9.11 -8.37 11.00
CA SER A 17 -8.41 -7.18 10.53
C SER A 17 -8.09 -7.30 9.03
N LEU A 18 -7.66 -6.19 8.42
CA LEU A 18 -7.07 -6.21 7.09
C LEU A 18 -5.75 -6.98 7.13
N ASN A 19 -5.66 -8.05 6.34
CA ASN A 19 -4.48 -8.91 6.35
C ASN A 19 -3.34 -8.35 5.47
N HIS A 20 -3.66 -7.92 4.24
CA HIS A 20 -2.69 -7.33 3.33
C HIS A 20 -3.37 -6.50 2.23
N VAL A 21 -2.59 -5.66 1.57
CA VAL A 21 -2.93 -4.99 0.31
C VAL A 21 -2.02 -5.50 -0.81
N SER A 22 -2.53 -5.55 -2.04
CA SER A 22 -1.71 -5.83 -3.24
C SER A 22 -1.53 -4.56 -4.06
N LEU A 23 -0.30 -4.27 -4.46
CA LEU A 23 0.05 -3.10 -5.25
C LEU A 23 0.81 -3.53 -6.49
N LEU A 24 0.38 -3.04 -7.66
CA LEU A 24 1.15 -3.15 -8.88
C LEU A 24 2.29 -2.14 -8.84
N CYS A 25 3.47 -2.55 -9.31
CA CYS A 25 4.64 -1.69 -9.37
C CYS A 25 5.45 -1.95 -10.64
N ARG A 26 6.15 -0.94 -11.13
CA ARG A 26 7.03 -1.07 -12.32
C ARG A 26 8.26 -1.92 -12.03
N SER A 27 8.84 -1.74 -10.85
CA SER A 27 10.05 -2.41 -10.38
C SER A 27 9.83 -2.88 -8.96
N VAL A 28 9.88 -4.20 -8.76
CA VAL A 28 9.71 -4.81 -7.43
C VAL A 28 10.82 -4.36 -6.50
N TRP A 29 12.07 -4.34 -6.97
CA TRP A 29 13.22 -4.06 -6.11
C TRP A 29 13.32 -2.59 -5.69
N ASP A 30 12.95 -1.66 -6.57
CA ASP A 30 12.86 -0.25 -6.18
C ASP A 30 11.73 -0.02 -5.19
N SER A 31 10.60 -0.71 -5.38
CA SER A 31 9.47 -0.64 -4.46
C SER A 31 9.79 -1.27 -3.10
N VAL A 32 10.45 -2.43 -3.08
CA VAL A 32 10.94 -3.08 -1.85
C VAL A 32 11.84 -2.12 -1.09
N ARG A 33 12.86 -1.55 -1.76
CA ARG A 33 13.78 -0.58 -1.13
C ARG A 33 13.03 0.60 -0.52
N PHE A 34 12.06 1.18 -1.24
CA PHE A 34 11.24 2.27 -0.70
C PHE A 34 10.47 1.86 0.56
N TYR A 35 9.77 0.72 0.54
CA TYR A 35 8.98 0.29 1.68
C TYR A 35 9.84 -0.16 2.87
N GLU A 36 11.01 -0.75 2.64
CA GLU A 36 11.94 -1.13 3.70
C GLU A 36 12.66 0.10 4.29
N ASP A 37 13.28 0.94 3.45
CA ASP A 37 14.13 2.04 3.92
C ASP A 37 13.33 3.25 4.44
N VAL A 38 12.18 3.55 3.82
CA VAL A 38 11.37 4.73 4.17
C VAL A 38 10.24 4.37 5.14
N PHE A 39 9.53 3.28 4.87
CA PHE A 39 8.37 2.86 5.67
C PHE A 39 8.72 1.80 6.74
N GLY A 40 9.95 1.29 6.77
CA GLY A 40 10.38 0.32 7.78
C GLY A 40 9.71 -1.05 7.66
N PHE A 41 9.16 -1.41 6.49
CA PHE A 41 8.68 -2.77 6.25
C PHE A 41 9.84 -3.77 6.20
N VAL A 42 9.52 -5.05 6.31
CA VAL A 42 10.51 -6.14 6.18
C VAL A 42 10.02 -7.17 5.18
N SER A 43 10.90 -7.59 4.27
CA SER A 43 10.65 -8.72 3.37
C SER A 43 10.41 -10.03 4.12
N ILE A 44 9.32 -10.70 3.78
CA ILE A 44 8.97 -12.03 4.29
C ILE A 44 8.89 -13.06 3.17
N LYS A 45 8.88 -14.35 3.57
CA LYS A 45 8.86 -15.46 2.61
C LYS A 45 7.59 -15.41 1.75
N ARG A 46 7.78 -15.24 0.45
CA ARG A 46 6.71 -15.34 -0.55
C ARG A 46 6.35 -16.81 -0.82
N PRO A 47 5.05 -17.16 -1.00
CA PRO A 47 4.66 -18.48 -1.49
C PRO A 47 5.37 -18.82 -2.82
N SER A 48 5.99 -20.00 -2.87
CA SER A 48 6.74 -20.47 -4.04
C SER A 48 5.86 -20.89 -5.23
N SER A 49 4.54 -20.97 -5.01
CA SER A 49 3.56 -21.28 -6.05
C SER A 49 3.37 -20.13 -7.05
N PHE A 50 3.67 -18.89 -6.67
CA PHE A 50 3.54 -17.73 -7.56
C PHE A 50 4.62 -17.72 -8.65
N LYS A 51 4.19 -17.63 -9.91
CA LYS A 51 5.04 -17.68 -11.12
C LYS A 51 5.25 -16.31 -11.79
N PHE A 52 5.06 -15.22 -11.06
CA PHE A 52 5.31 -13.84 -11.51
C PHE A 52 6.37 -13.16 -10.63
N ASN A 53 6.95 -12.04 -11.08
CA ASN A 53 7.89 -11.28 -10.24
C ASN A 53 7.13 -10.45 -9.19
N GLY A 54 7.64 -10.43 -7.96
CA GLY A 54 6.92 -9.84 -6.83
C GLY A 54 7.57 -10.11 -5.48
N ALA A 55 7.20 -9.31 -4.49
CA ALA A 55 7.72 -9.41 -3.13
C ALA A 55 6.58 -9.35 -2.11
N TRP A 56 6.81 -9.92 -0.93
CA TRP A 56 5.88 -9.81 0.19
C TRP A 56 6.59 -9.13 1.34
N LEU A 57 6.01 -8.05 1.82
CA LEU A 57 6.52 -7.23 2.91
C LEU A 57 5.55 -7.29 4.08
N TYR A 58 6.03 -7.14 5.31
CA TYR A 58 5.18 -7.11 6.50
C TYR A 58 5.72 -6.16 7.55
N ASN A 59 4.83 -5.31 8.08
CA ASN A 59 5.01 -4.54 9.31
C ASN A 59 3.65 -4.00 9.76
N TYR A 60 3.56 -3.41 10.96
CA TYR A 60 2.35 -2.74 11.47
C TYR A 60 1.08 -3.61 11.48
N GLY A 61 1.23 -4.94 11.49
CA GLY A 61 0.10 -5.88 11.45
C GLY A 61 -0.49 -6.10 10.05
N ILE A 62 0.10 -5.54 8.99
CA ILE A 62 -0.41 -5.63 7.61
C ILE A 62 0.69 -6.08 6.64
N GLY A 63 0.32 -6.91 5.67
CA GLY A 63 1.18 -7.26 4.54
C GLY A 63 1.06 -6.29 3.35
N ILE A 64 2.15 -6.09 2.62
CA ILE A 64 2.14 -5.48 1.28
C ILE A 64 2.66 -6.52 0.28
N HIS A 65 1.81 -6.87 -0.68
CA HIS A 65 2.16 -7.73 -1.79
C HIS A 65 2.46 -6.88 -3.03
N LEU A 66 3.75 -6.76 -3.36
CA LEU A 66 4.22 -6.07 -4.55
C LEU A 66 4.20 -7.03 -5.72
N ILE A 67 3.52 -6.64 -6.81
CA ILE A 67 3.43 -7.42 -8.03
C ILE A 67 4.02 -6.59 -9.16
N GLU A 68 5.01 -7.13 -9.86
CA GLU A 68 5.61 -6.41 -10.99
C GLU A 68 4.65 -6.37 -12.18
N ASN A 69 4.41 -5.18 -12.71
CA ASN A 69 3.75 -4.97 -13.99
C ASN A 69 4.54 -3.92 -14.80
N PRO A 70 5.43 -4.34 -15.71
CA PRO A 70 6.21 -3.43 -16.55
C PRO A 70 5.34 -2.59 -17.50
N SER A 71 4.13 -3.05 -17.81
CA SER A 71 3.16 -2.38 -18.69
C SER A 71 2.22 -1.44 -17.93
N ILE A 72 2.48 -1.15 -16.65
CA ILE A 72 1.64 -0.24 -15.85
C ILE A 72 1.54 1.17 -16.45
N ASP A 73 2.47 1.54 -17.33
CA ASP A 73 2.50 2.82 -18.05
C ASP A 73 1.28 3.03 -18.97
N ASP A 74 0.60 1.97 -19.41
CA ASP A 74 -0.56 2.07 -20.33
C ASP A 74 -1.89 2.36 -19.61
N PHE A 75 -1.96 2.17 -18.28
CA PHE A 75 -3.21 2.27 -17.52
C PHE A 75 -3.13 3.05 -16.22
N ASP A 76 -1.94 3.47 -15.75
CA ASP A 76 -1.87 4.33 -14.57
C ASP A 76 -0.74 5.36 -14.57
N THR A 77 -1.16 6.51 -14.05
CA THR A 77 -0.60 7.84 -13.83
C THR A 77 0.76 7.96 -13.10
N ILE A 78 1.65 6.97 -13.23
CA ILE A 78 2.95 6.92 -12.51
C ILE A 78 4.09 7.58 -13.32
N VAL A 79 3.86 7.92 -14.59
CA VAL A 79 4.91 8.35 -15.53
C VAL A 79 5.26 9.84 -15.44
N GLU A 80 4.42 10.69 -14.85
CA GLU A 80 4.66 12.14 -14.74
C GLU A 80 4.28 12.65 -13.34
N PRO A 81 4.97 13.65 -12.77
CA PRO A 81 4.54 14.30 -11.54
C PRO A 81 3.18 14.97 -11.76
N ARG A 82 2.12 14.24 -11.42
CA ARG A 82 0.75 14.74 -11.45
C ARG A 82 0.41 15.41 -10.12
N PRO A 83 -0.47 16.43 -10.13
CA PRO A 83 -1.03 16.95 -8.89
C PRO A 83 -1.62 15.83 -8.03
N ILE A 84 -1.38 15.90 -6.72
CA ILE A 84 -1.98 14.96 -5.76
C ILE A 84 -3.51 15.02 -5.94
N ASN A 85 -4.13 13.86 -6.19
CA ASN A 85 -5.58 13.72 -6.26
C ASN A 85 -6.08 12.99 -5.00
N PRO A 86 -6.72 13.70 -4.05
CA PRO A 86 -7.25 13.07 -2.83
C PRO A 86 -8.34 12.02 -3.09
N LYS A 87 -8.88 11.92 -4.31
CA LYS A 87 -9.89 10.93 -4.70
C LYS A 87 -9.29 9.61 -5.20
N ASP A 88 -7.97 9.52 -5.35
CA ASP A 88 -7.33 8.30 -5.80
C ASP A 88 -7.23 7.26 -4.69
N ASN A 89 -7.10 6.00 -5.10
CA ASN A 89 -6.80 4.91 -4.21
C ASN A 89 -5.46 5.17 -3.51
N HIS A 90 -5.46 5.05 -2.18
CA HIS A 90 -4.27 5.22 -1.37
C HIS A 90 -4.32 4.32 -0.14
N ILE A 91 -3.15 4.08 0.45
CA ILE A 91 -3.00 3.49 1.77
C ILE A 91 -2.55 4.58 2.73
N SER A 92 -3.05 4.55 3.96
CA SER A 92 -2.75 5.55 4.97
C SER A 92 -2.20 4.89 6.23
N PHE A 93 -1.14 5.46 6.79
CA PHE A 93 -0.52 5.01 8.02
C PHE A 93 -0.72 6.06 9.11
N GLN A 94 -1.19 5.62 10.26
CA GLN A 94 -1.20 6.46 11.45
C GLN A 94 0.23 6.60 11.99
N CYS A 95 0.62 7.82 12.37
CA CYS A 95 1.87 8.09 13.04
C CYS A 95 1.65 8.88 14.34
N THR A 96 2.64 8.87 15.22
CA THR A 96 2.59 9.59 16.49
C THR A 96 2.91 11.09 16.34
N ASP A 97 3.67 11.46 15.31
CA ASP A 97 4.14 12.82 15.06
C ASP A 97 4.38 13.03 13.56
N VAL A 98 3.47 13.75 12.90
CA VAL A 98 3.57 14.08 11.47
C VAL A 98 4.77 14.98 11.18
N GLY A 99 5.14 15.89 12.09
CA GLY A 99 6.27 16.80 11.92
C GLY A 99 7.61 16.05 11.90
N LEU A 100 7.75 15.02 12.74
CA LEU A 100 8.91 14.13 12.71
C LEU A 100 8.98 13.30 11.42
N VAL A 101 7.84 12.79 10.93
CA VAL A 101 7.77 12.07 9.65
C VAL A 101 8.23 12.97 8.51
N MET A 102 7.70 14.20 8.43
CA MET A 102 8.08 15.18 7.40
C MET A 102 9.59 15.47 7.43
N ARG A 103 10.17 15.69 8.61
CA ARG A 103 11.61 15.96 8.74
C ARG A 103 12.46 14.79 8.26
N ARG A 104 12.10 13.54 8.62
CA ARG A 104 12.85 12.36 8.19
C ARG A 104 12.78 12.15 6.67
N LEU A 105 11.63 12.39 6.06
CA LEU A 105 11.49 12.35 4.60
C LEU A 105 12.39 13.39 3.93
N GLN A 106 12.43 14.62 4.46
CA GLN A 106 13.34 15.67 3.97
C GLN A 106 14.81 15.29 4.11
N ASP A 107 15.23 14.72 5.25
CA ASP A 107 16.59 14.26 5.49
C ASP A 107 17.00 13.13 4.52
N MET A 108 16.04 12.34 4.03
CA MET A 108 16.22 11.29 3.02
C MET A 108 16.21 11.84 1.57
N GLY A 109 15.95 13.14 1.37
CA GLY A 109 15.87 13.76 0.04
C GLY A 109 14.58 13.48 -0.72
N MET A 110 13.49 13.19 -0.01
CA MET A 110 12.15 12.95 -0.56
C MET A 110 11.29 14.22 -0.56
#